data_AF-A0AAN5XJG4-F1
#
_entry.id   AF-A0AAN5XJG4-F1
#
_cell.length_a   1.000
_cell.length_b   1.000
_cell.length_c   1.000
_cell.angle_alpha   90.00
_cell.angle_beta   90.00
_cell.angle_gamma   90.00
#
_symmetry.space_group_name_H-M   'P 1'
#
loop_
_entity.id
_entity.type
_entity.pdbx_description
1 polymer ?
#
loop_
_entity_poly.entity_id
_entity_poly.type
_entity_poly.pdbx_seq_one_letter_code
_entity_poly.pdbx_strand_id
1 'polypeptide(L)'
;MSIENNTNIQINGKRTVKGDGLMDDFLKQFTAVNRYSIAEGFEGGFLSGDSTKSEFYWNVGIMRINKNSESIVPKEIEETDAFRLTNVEDMIKKVNQLPGIGEEFIGAIPTFEQGTHNGIVTNGVIFIRENAADLISVPVLTLKNYAQDITTSVKSRFFAVNRYLHDLGTHPGGFPTFSEESLLNDEDSINLIAFKEGYCSHEGIPDIHFNAQFYEYHDFTWDNEFIIRKAINEVIRSFSSSPFLKDDEKLALTEALKTNMLIYPETDPTLNGGALGNKITLNLNTLLSSNNGFTELCRTTIHEFMHVAGYSHINKLDSFQNYAGCGCTGLTVGVPLEALKYWTSVPLKAECTFGNVQSDHI
;
A
#
# COMPACT_ATOMS: atom_id res chain seq x y z
N MET A 1 -17.99 -45.39 -0.20
CA MET A 1 -18.80 -44.62 0.77
C MET A 1 -17.88 -43.53 1.27
N SER A 2 -18.33 -42.29 1.07
CA SER A 2 -17.71 -40.99 1.42
C SER A 2 -17.12 -40.98 2.85
N ILE A 3 -16.26 -40.06 3.27
CA ILE A 3 -16.40 -38.60 3.26
C ILE A 3 -15.00 -37.95 3.33
N GLU A 4 -14.91 -36.79 2.69
CA GLU A 4 -13.89 -35.75 2.73
C GLU A 4 -13.31 -35.48 4.12
N ASN A 5 -12.04 -35.06 4.16
CA ASN A 5 -11.57 -34.16 5.20
C ASN A 5 -10.75 -33.05 4.55
N ASN A 6 -11.33 -31.86 4.56
CA ASN A 6 -10.70 -30.57 4.28
C ASN A 6 -9.44 -30.40 5.12
N THR A 7 -8.28 -30.30 4.47
CA THR A 7 -7.07 -29.76 5.09
C THR A 7 -6.81 -28.36 4.54
N ASN A 8 -7.06 -27.39 5.41
CA ASN A 8 -6.55 -26.03 5.31
C ASN A 8 -5.04 -26.07 5.01
N ILE A 9 -4.65 -25.56 3.84
CA ILE A 9 -3.25 -25.37 3.48
C ILE A 9 -2.79 -24.10 4.20
N GLN A 10 -2.08 -24.28 5.32
CA GLN A 10 -1.23 -23.25 5.90
C GLN A 10 -0.09 -22.95 4.91
N ILE A 11 -0.10 -21.74 4.35
CA ILE A 11 0.99 -21.24 3.50
C ILE A 11 2.13 -20.79 4.43
N ASN A 12 3.02 -21.72 4.77
CA ASN A 12 4.31 -21.43 5.37
C ASN A 12 5.27 -20.96 4.27
N GLY A 13 5.39 -19.65 4.10
CA GLY A 13 6.43 -19.04 3.27
C GLY A 13 6.67 -17.61 3.73
N LYS A 14 7.69 -17.39 4.55
CA LYS A 14 8.13 -16.04 4.93
C LYS A 14 8.73 -15.40 3.66
N ARG A 15 8.11 -14.36 3.09
CA ARG A 15 8.70 -13.55 2.01
C ARG A 15 9.84 -12.74 2.61
N THR A 16 11.03 -13.33 2.66
CA THR A 16 12.26 -12.57 2.96
C THR A 16 12.76 -11.92 1.69
N VAL A 17 12.60 -10.60 1.59
CA VAL A 17 13.35 -9.78 0.62
C VAL A 17 14.77 -9.63 1.18
N LYS A 18 15.74 -10.34 0.60
CA LYS A 18 17.17 -10.05 0.83
C LYS A 18 17.52 -8.79 0.03
N GLY A 19 17.41 -7.63 0.67
CA GLY A 19 17.77 -6.34 0.08
C GLY A 19 19.22 -5.96 0.33
N ASP A 20 20.16 -6.51 -0.46
CA ASP A 20 21.56 -6.01 -0.51
C ASP A 20 21.94 -5.52 -1.93
N GLY A 21 21.00 -5.48 -2.87
CA GLY A 21 21.15 -4.83 -4.17
C GLY A 21 20.39 -3.51 -4.21
N LEU A 22 20.99 -2.45 -4.76
CA LEU A 22 20.30 -1.19 -5.07
C LEU A 22 19.18 -1.47 -6.08
N MET A 23 18.00 -1.80 -5.56
CA MET A 23 16.77 -1.90 -6.33
C MET A 23 16.45 -0.51 -6.88
N ASP A 24 16.23 -0.41 -8.19
CA ASP A 24 15.86 0.84 -8.85
C ASP A 24 14.64 1.47 -8.14
N ASP A 25 14.65 2.78 -7.94
CA ASP A 25 13.61 3.49 -7.19
C ASP A 25 12.24 3.32 -7.85
N PHE A 26 12.22 3.16 -9.18
CA PHE A 26 10.99 2.89 -9.92
C PHE A 26 10.45 1.47 -9.65
N LEU A 27 11.32 0.46 -9.60
CA LEU A 27 10.93 -0.89 -9.22
C LEU A 27 10.39 -0.93 -7.78
N LYS A 28 11.02 -0.20 -6.84
CA LYS A 28 10.53 -0.08 -5.46
C LYS A 28 9.11 0.51 -5.40
N GLN A 29 8.82 1.51 -6.22
CA GLN A 29 7.48 2.09 -6.27
C GLN A 29 6.44 1.07 -6.74
N PHE A 30 6.71 0.30 -7.80
CA PHE A 30 5.81 -0.78 -8.23
C PHE A 30 5.59 -1.83 -7.16
N THR A 31 6.66 -2.28 -6.49
CA THR A 31 6.57 -3.21 -5.36
C THR A 31 5.72 -2.63 -4.22
N ALA A 32 5.90 -1.35 -3.89
CA ALA A 32 5.10 -0.70 -2.87
C ALA A 32 3.63 -0.60 -3.26
N VAL A 33 3.30 -0.23 -4.49
CA VAL A 33 1.90 -0.20 -4.94
C VAL A 33 1.25 -1.58 -4.88
N ASN A 34 1.98 -2.63 -5.25
CA ASN A 34 1.49 -4.00 -5.11
C ASN A 34 1.20 -4.35 -3.65
N ARG A 35 2.14 -4.08 -2.73
CA ARG A 35 1.96 -4.31 -1.28
C ARG A 35 0.79 -3.51 -0.70
N TYR A 36 0.69 -2.23 -1.06
CA TYR A 36 -0.42 -1.36 -0.68
C TYR A 36 -1.75 -1.98 -1.09
N SER A 37 -1.86 -2.38 -2.36
CA SER A 37 -3.09 -2.94 -2.92
C SER A 37 -3.50 -4.23 -2.23
N ILE A 38 -2.55 -5.13 -1.96
CA ILE A 38 -2.81 -6.38 -1.21
C ILE A 38 -3.30 -6.08 0.21
N ALA A 39 -2.66 -5.13 0.91
CA ALA A 39 -3.07 -4.73 2.27
C ALA A 39 -4.48 -4.12 2.30
N GLU A 40 -4.91 -3.44 1.24
CA GLU A 40 -6.27 -2.91 1.07
C GLU A 40 -7.27 -3.96 0.54
N GLY A 41 -6.84 -5.22 0.35
CA GLY A 41 -7.72 -6.33 0.01
C GLY A 41 -7.88 -6.60 -1.49
N PHE A 42 -7.06 -5.99 -2.34
CA PHE A 42 -6.99 -6.24 -3.79
C PHE A 42 -6.06 -7.42 -4.09
N GLU A 43 -6.04 -7.88 -5.34
CA GLU A 43 -5.15 -8.97 -5.78
C GLU A 43 -3.71 -8.46 -6.01
N GLY A 44 -3.60 -7.21 -6.43
CA GLY A 44 -2.33 -6.51 -6.64
C GLY A 44 -2.57 -5.13 -7.22
N GLY A 45 -1.49 -4.45 -7.61
CA GLY A 45 -1.59 -3.14 -8.22
C GLY A 45 -0.29 -2.65 -8.83
N PHE A 46 -0.37 -1.58 -9.60
CA PHE A 46 0.74 -1.00 -10.34
C PHE A 46 0.56 0.51 -10.53
N LEU A 47 1.63 1.23 -10.86
CA LEU A 47 1.55 2.67 -11.13
C LEU A 47 0.78 2.95 -12.41
N SER A 48 -0.15 3.90 -12.40
CA SER A 48 -0.78 4.40 -13.63
C SER A 48 0.15 5.36 -14.39
N GLY A 49 1.11 5.98 -13.69
CA GLY A 49 2.13 6.88 -14.24
C GLY A 49 1.83 8.37 -14.06
N ASP A 50 0.61 8.75 -13.68
CA ASP A 50 0.26 10.12 -13.32
C ASP A 50 0.61 10.46 -11.86
N SER A 51 0.84 11.75 -11.62
CA SER A 51 1.05 12.26 -10.27
C SER A 51 0.66 13.73 -10.19
N THR A 52 0.07 14.15 -9.07
CA THR A 52 -0.29 15.52 -8.78
C THR A 52 0.37 15.96 -7.47
N LYS A 53 0.75 17.24 -7.38
CA LYS A 53 1.38 17.77 -6.16
C LYS A 53 0.30 18.26 -5.19
N SER A 54 0.33 17.78 -3.95
CA SER A 54 -0.43 18.38 -2.84
C SER A 54 0.46 19.28 -1.97
N GLU A 55 -0.10 19.86 -0.91
CA GLU A 55 0.65 20.67 0.05
C GLU A 55 1.71 19.86 0.82
N PHE A 56 1.40 18.62 1.18
CA PHE A 56 2.24 17.80 2.07
C PHE A 56 2.99 16.66 1.37
N TYR A 57 2.49 16.18 0.22
CA TYR A 57 3.01 15.02 -0.49
C TYR A 57 2.69 15.05 -1.99
N TRP A 58 3.27 14.14 -2.77
CA TRP A 58 2.77 13.86 -4.12
C TRP A 58 1.66 12.83 -4.03
N ASN A 59 0.55 13.11 -4.71
CA ASN A 59 -0.50 12.13 -4.92
C ASN A 59 -0.20 11.39 -6.24
N VAL A 60 0.10 10.10 -6.15
CA VAL A 60 0.53 9.25 -7.27
C VAL A 60 -0.62 8.34 -7.67
N GLY A 61 -0.93 8.34 -8.96
CA GLY A 61 -1.95 7.47 -9.52
C GLY A 61 -1.50 6.00 -9.52
N ILE A 62 -2.43 5.14 -9.14
CA ILE A 62 -2.25 3.70 -9.11
C ILE A 62 -3.47 3.00 -9.72
N MET A 63 -3.22 1.84 -10.29
CA MET A 63 -4.24 0.88 -10.70
C MET A 63 -4.25 -0.28 -9.72
N ARG A 64 -5.43 -0.62 -9.18
CA ARG A 64 -5.64 -1.76 -8.28
C ARG A 64 -6.44 -2.84 -8.99
N ILE A 65 -5.96 -4.07 -8.93
CA ILE A 65 -6.58 -5.22 -9.59
C ILE A 65 -7.54 -5.89 -8.61
N ASN A 66 -8.82 -5.94 -8.98
CA ASN A 66 -9.85 -6.49 -8.10
C ASN A 66 -9.70 -8.01 -7.98
N LYS A 67 -10.04 -8.54 -6.81
CA LYS A 67 -10.08 -10.00 -6.59
C LYS A 67 -11.20 -10.61 -7.42
N ASN A 68 -10.83 -11.53 -8.30
CA ASN A 68 -11.76 -12.37 -9.04
C ASN A 68 -11.02 -13.64 -9.47
N SER A 69 -11.13 -14.72 -8.67
CA SER A 69 -10.30 -15.92 -8.84
C SER A 69 -10.50 -16.66 -10.17
N GLU A 70 -11.60 -16.41 -10.88
CA GLU A 70 -11.84 -17.01 -12.20
C GLU A 70 -11.08 -16.27 -13.30
N SER A 71 -11.00 -14.94 -13.22
CA SER A 71 -10.53 -14.07 -14.31
C SER A 71 -9.16 -13.45 -14.06
N ILE A 72 -8.80 -13.32 -12.78
CA ILE A 72 -7.54 -12.81 -12.26
C ILE A 72 -6.91 -13.94 -11.45
N VAL A 73 -5.78 -14.47 -11.95
CA VAL A 73 -5.19 -15.71 -11.44
C VAL A 73 -3.79 -15.43 -10.91
N PRO A 74 -3.64 -15.17 -9.59
CA PRO A 74 -2.33 -15.06 -8.96
C PRO A 74 -1.61 -16.42 -8.97
N LYS A 75 -0.33 -16.43 -9.31
CA LYS A 75 0.55 -17.61 -9.26
C LYS A 75 1.95 -17.22 -8.79
N GLU A 76 2.64 -18.17 -8.18
CA GLU A 76 4.08 -18.09 -7.95
C GLU A 76 4.81 -18.88 -9.04
N ILE A 77 5.89 -18.32 -9.57
CA ILE A 77 6.71 -18.92 -10.63
C ILE A 77 8.15 -18.98 -10.15
N GLU A 78 8.84 -20.10 -10.37
CA GLU A 78 10.25 -20.25 -9.99
C GLU A 78 11.13 -19.20 -10.70
N GLU A 79 12.06 -18.58 -9.97
CA GLU A 79 12.97 -17.55 -10.52
C GLU A 79 13.82 -18.11 -11.66
N THR A 80 14.18 -19.39 -11.58
CA THR A 80 15.06 -20.09 -12.53
C THR A 80 14.50 -20.19 -13.93
N ASP A 81 13.20 -19.94 -14.11
CA ASP A 81 12.55 -20.06 -15.41
C ASP A 81 12.30 -18.73 -16.11
N ALA A 82 12.39 -17.56 -15.45
CA ALA A 82 11.81 -16.38 -16.08
C ALA A 82 12.31 -14.97 -15.69
N PHE A 83 12.36 -14.53 -14.42
CA PHE A 83 12.61 -13.09 -14.11
C PHE A 83 13.51 -12.87 -12.89
N ARG A 84 14.60 -12.11 -13.04
CA ARG A 84 15.31 -11.49 -11.91
C ARG A 84 14.68 -10.12 -11.62
N LEU A 85 14.66 -9.68 -10.36
CA LEU A 85 14.21 -8.34 -9.96
C LEU A 85 15.20 -7.26 -10.44
N THR A 86 15.23 -6.97 -11.74
CA THR A 86 16.21 -6.07 -12.38
C THR A 86 15.59 -4.73 -12.75
N ASN A 87 14.54 -4.72 -13.58
CA ASN A 87 13.82 -3.52 -13.98
C ASN A 87 12.37 -3.85 -14.40
N VAL A 88 11.48 -2.87 -14.26
CA VAL A 88 10.03 -3.03 -14.47
C VAL A 88 9.67 -3.49 -15.87
N GLU A 89 10.29 -2.89 -16.90
CA GLU A 89 10.02 -3.21 -18.31
C GLU A 89 10.36 -4.66 -18.65
N ASP A 90 11.58 -5.11 -18.30
CA ASP A 90 12.02 -6.48 -18.53
C ASP A 90 11.11 -7.46 -17.79
N MET A 91 10.72 -7.17 -16.55
CA MET A 91 9.81 -8.07 -15.82
C MET A 91 8.45 -8.19 -16.51
N ILE A 92 7.84 -7.08 -16.95
CA ILE A 92 6.53 -7.11 -17.61
C ILE A 92 6.61 -7.80 -18.97
N LYS A 93 7.60 -7.44 -19.80
CA LYS A 93 7.83 -8.04 -21.12
C LYS A 93 7.80 -9.57 -21.04
N LYS A 94 8.49 -10.05 -20.02
CA LYS A 94 8.96 -11.40 -19.96
C LYS A 94 7.85 -12.25 -19.26
N VAL A 95 7.05 -11.71 -18.32
CA VAL A 95 5.82 -12.40 -17.85
C VAL A 95 4.79 -12.55 -18.98
N ASN A 96 4.75 -11.60 -19.92
CA ASN A 96 3.90 -11.68 -21.11
C ASN A 96 4.46 -12.61 -22.21
N GLN A 97 5.55 -13.32 -21.93
CA GLN A 97 6.12 -14.37 -22.79
C GLN A 97 6.03 -15.77 -22.15
N LEU A 98 5.39 -15.89 -20.98
CA LEU A 98 5.24 -17.16 -20.29
C LEU A 98 4.30 -18.11 -21.04
N PRO A 99 4.47 -19.44 -20.86
CA PRO A 99 3.52 -20.42 -21.36
C PRO A 99 2.08 -20.14 -20.91
N GLY A 100 1.14 -20.25 -21.85
CA GLY A 100 -0.28 -19.98 -21.62
C GLY A 100 -0.73 -18.55 -21.97
N ILE A 101 0.19 -17.60 -22.15
CA ILE A 101 -0.13 -16.28 -22.72
C ILE A 101 -0.48 -16.46 -24.21
N GLY A 102 -1.62 -15.90 -24.63
CA GLY A 102 -2.20 -16.08 -25.97
C GLY A 102 -3.05 -17.35 -26.15
N GLU A 103 -3.07 -18.24 -25.16
CA GLU A 103 -3.89 -19.45 -25.14
C GLU A 103 -4.97 -19.39 -24.06
N GLU A 104 -4.55 -19.34 -22.79
CA GLU A 104 -5.44 -19.29 -21.63
C GLU A 104 -5.59 -17.86 -21.08
N PHE A 105 -4.51 -17.08 -21.16
CA PHE A 105 -4.42 -15.74 -20.60
C PHE A 105 -4.11 -14.75 -21.72
N ILE A 106 -4.70 -13.56 -21.66
CA ILE A 106 -4.42 -12.49 -22.62
C ILE A 106 -3.19 -11.65 -22.23
N GLY A 107 -2.77 -11.74 -20.98
CA GLY A 107 -1.60 -11.06 -20.47
C GLY A 107 -1.34 -11.37 -19.00
N ALA A 108 -0.24 -10.84 -18.49
CA ALA A 108 0.14 -10.97 -17.09
C ALA A 108 0.91 -9.73 -16.61
N ILE A 109 0.87 -9.50 -15.29
CA ILE A 109 1.68 -8.47 -14.63
C ILE A 109 2.42 -9.11 -13.44
N PRO A 110 3.72 -8.84 -13.24
CA PRO A 110 4.42 -9.33 -12.05
C PRO A 110 3.91 -8.60 -10.81
N THR A 111 4.02 -9.24 -9.65
CA THR A 111 3.78 -8.58 -8.34
C THR A 111 4.96 -7.72 -7.91
N PHE A 112 6.07 -7.78 -8.66
CA PHE A 112 7.35 -7.12 -8.33
C PHE A 112 7.90 -7.53 -6.96
N GLU A 113 7.53 -8.73 -6.52
CA GLU A 113 7.98 -9.33 -5.27
C GLU A 113 8.57 -10.71 -5.52
N GLN A 114 9.58 -11.00 -4.71
CA GLN A 114 10.26 -12.29 -4.67
C GLN A 114 10.02 -12.95 -3.32
N GLY A 115 9.66 -14.23 -3.36
CA GLY A 115 9.46 -15.09 -2.20
C GLY A 115 10.48 -16.22 -2.17
N THR A 116 10.41 -17.02 -1.11
CA THR A 116 11.13 -18.30 -1.04
C THR A 116 10.15 -19.36 -0.58
N HIS A 117 9.93 -20.37 -1.41
CA HIS A 117 9.06 -21.51 -1.13
C HIS A 117 9.88 -22.79 -1.20
N ASN A 118 9.97 -23.54 -0.10
CA ASN A 118 10.77 -24.77 0.02
C ASN A 118 12.25 -24.59 -0.40
N GLY A 119 12.83 -23.41 -0.14
CA GLY A 119 14.22 -23.09 -0.52
C GLY A 119 14.40 -22.68 -1.99
N ILE A 120 13.34 -22.71 -2.79
CA ILE A 120 13.30 -22.21 -4.16
C ILE A 120 12.83 -20.76 -4.15
N VAL A 121 13.52 -19.91 -4.88
CA VAL A 121 13.14 -18.52 -5.01
C VAL A 121 12.04 -18.39 -6.05
N THR A 122 10.93 -17.74 -5.70
CA THR A 122 9.75 -17.59 -6.56
C THR A 122 9.42 -16.12 -6.78
N ASN A 123 8.83 -15.80 -7.92
CA ASN A 123 8.27 -14.48 -8.22
C ASN A 123 6.75 -14.58 -8.33
N GLY A 124 6.04 -13.60 -7.77
CA GLY A 124 4.60 -13.52 -7.96
C GLY A 124 4.22 -12.95 -9.33
N VAL A 125 3.21 -13.54 -9.95
CA VAL A 125 2.63 -13.09 -11.23
C VAL A 125 1.12 -13.16 -11.14
N ILE A 126 0.44 -12.13 -11.67
CA ILE A 126 -1.01 -12.09 -11.80
C ILE A 126 -1.35 -12.28 -13.28
N PHE A 127 -1.91 -13.44 -13.61
CA PHE A 127 -2.39 -13.75 -14.96
C PHE A 127 -3.81 -13.23 -15.17
N ILE A 128 -4.11 -12.80 -16.39
CA ILE A 128 -5.36 -12.10 -16.74
C ILE A 128 -6.03 -12.84 -17.88
N ARG A 129 -7.29 -13.25 -17.69
CA ARG A 129 -8.11 -13.88 -18.74
C ARG A 129 -8.85 -12.84 -19.58
N GLU A 130 -9.30 -13.27 -20.76
CA GLU A 130 -10.01 -12.43 -21.74
C GLU A 130 -11.30 -11.78 -21.22
N ASN A 131 -11.95 -12.36 -20.22
CA ASN A 131 -13.16 -11.77 -19.65
C ASN A 131 -12.85 -10.59 -18.71
N ALA A 132 -11.61 -10.46 -18.21
CA ALA A 132 -11.20 -9.38 -17.31
C ALA A 132 -10.57 -8.18 -18.03
N ALA A 133 -10.03 -8.36 -19.23
CA ALA A 133 -9.34 -7.31 -19.97
C ALA A 133 -9.41 -7.55 -21.48
N ASP A 134 -8.97 -6.56 -22.26
CA ASP A 134 -8.75 -6.67 -23.71
C ASP A 134 -7.27 -6.43 -24.03
N LEU A 135 -6.76 -7.17 -25.01
CA LEU A 135 -5.44 -6.91 -25.61
C LEU A 135 -5.64 -5.94 -26.78
N ILE A 136 -5.10 -4.73 -26.66
CA ILE A 136 -5.27 -3.66 -27.65
C ILE A 136 -3.90 -3.30 -28.21
N SER A 137 -3.82 -3.11 -29.53
CA SER A 137 -2.64 -2.55 -30.20
C SER A 137 -2.89 -1.08 -30.54
N VAL A 138 -2.02 -0.18 -30.07
CA VAL A 138 -2.18 1.26 -30.23
C VAL A 138 -0.95 1.85 -30.92
N PRO A 139 -1.12 2.65 -32.00
CA PRO A 139 0.01 3.28 -32.67
C PRO A 139 0.86 4.14 -31.73
N VAL A 140 2.17 4.09 -31.88
CA VAL A 140 3.12 4.91 -31.10
C VAL A 140 2.78 6.40 -31.21
N LEU A 141 2.47 6.89 -32.42
CA LEU A 141 2.06 8.28 -32.65
C LEU A 141 0.80 8.67 -31.85
N THR A 142 -0.14 7.74 -31.67
CA THR A 142 -1.35 8.00 -30.87
C THR A 142 -0.99 8.22 -29.41
N LEU A 143 -0.12 7.37 -28.85
CA LEU A 143 0.32 7.48 -27.45
C LEU A 143 1.26 8.68 -27.23
N LYS A 144 2.02 9.11 -28.26
CA LYS A 144 2.88 10.32 -28.19
C LYS A 144 2.10 11.62 -27.97
N ASN A 145 0.80 11.65 -28.28
CA ASN A 145 -0.06 12.78 -27.93
C ASN A 145 -0.15 13.01 -26.41
N TYR A 146 0.14 11.98 -25.59
CA TYR A 146 0.12 12.07 -24.13
C TYR A 146 1.51 12.25 -23.52
N ALA A 147 2.51 11.52 -24.03
CA ALA A 147 3.90 11.70 -23.62
C ALA A 147 4.87 11.39 -24.78
N GLN A 148 5.82 12.29 -25.03
CA GLN A 148 6.68 12.20 -26.22
C GLN A 148 7.76 11.12 -26.11
N ASP A 149 8.21 10.81 -24.89
CA ASP A 149 9.32 9.91 -24.58
C ASP A 149 8.87 8.48 -24.24
N ILE A 150 7.66 8.07 -24.65
CA ILE A 150 7.08 6.74 -24.38
C ILE A 150 7.94 5.58 -24.89
N THR A 151 8.81 5.80 -25.87
CA THR A 151 9.69 4.77 -26.41
C THR A 151 10.95 4.56 -25.55
N THR A 152 11.28 5.52 -24.68
CA THR A 152 12.50 5.50 -23.85
C THR A 152 12.23 5.57 -22.35
N SER A 153 11.01 5.92 -21.94
CA SER A 153 10.60 6.07 -20.54
C SER A 153 9.42 5.16 -20.20
N VAL A 154 9.69 4.17 -19.34
CA VAL A 154 8.68 3.23 -18.83
C VAL A 154 7.55 4.00 -18.13
N LYS A 155 7.90 4.97 -17.28
CA LYS A 155 6.92 5.83 -16.58
C LYS A 155 6.02 6.57 -17.56
N SER A 156 6.60 7.20 -18.59
CA SER A 156 5.84 7.93 -19.60
C SER A 156 4.92 7.02 -20.40
N ARG A 157 5.35 5.78 -20.67
CA ARG A 157 4.52 4.79 -21.35
C ARG A 157 3.30 4.37 -20.53
N PHE A 158 3.49 4.10 -19.23
CA PHE A 158 2.36 3.84 -18.31
C PHE A 158 1.38 5.02 -18.28
N PHE A 159 1.90 6.24 -18.13
CA PHE A 159 1.09 7.46 -18.14
C PHE A 159 0.29 7.61 -19.43
N ALA A 160 0.94 7.45 -20.58
CA ALA A 160 0.29 7.58 -21.89
C ALA A 160 -0.79 6.51 -22.11
N VAL A 161 -0.52 5.26 -21.73
CA VAL A 161 -1.50 4.16 -21.82
C VAL A 161 -2.73 4.46 -20.96
N ASN A 162 -2.55 4.80 -19.69
CA ASN A 162 -3.68 5.04 -18.80
C ASN A 162 -4.46 6.31 -19.19
N ARG A 163 -3.76 7.35 -19.66
CA ARG A 163 -4.43 8.56 -20.14
C ARG A 163 -5.21 8.32 -21.44
N TYR A 164 -4.66 7.54 -22.36
CA TYR A 164 -5.35 7.10 -23.56
C TYR A 164 -6.63 6.32 -23.25
N LEU A 165 -6.55 5.31 -22.36
CA LEU A 165 -7.70 4.50 -21.97
C LEU A 165 -8.77 5.34 -21.25
N HIS A 166 -8.35 6.25 -20.37
CA HIS A 166 -9.24 7.21 -19.72
C HIS A 166 -9.99 8.06 -20.75
N ASP A 167 -9.29 8.64 -21.73
CA ASP A 167 -9.89 9.52 -22.73
C ASP A 167 -10.78 8.77 -23.73
N LEU A 168 -10.54 7.47 -23.96
CA LEU A 168 -11.46 6.59 -24.68
C LEU A 168 -12.76 6.32 -23.91
N GLY A 169 -12.72 6.36 -22.58
CA GLY A 169 -13.88 6.13 -21.71
C GLY A 169 -14.42 4.70 -21.69
N THR A 170 -13.68 3.73 -22.25
CA THR A 170 -14.11 2.33 -22.36
C THR A 170 -13.52 1.41 -21.29
N HIS A 171 -12.42 1.82 -20.66
CA HIS A 171 -11.68 1.01 -19.69
C HIS A 171 -11.21 1.88 -18.52
N PRO A 172 -11.29 1.42 -17.26
CA PRO A 172 -10.75 2.13 -16.10
C PRO A 172 -9.23 2.35 -16.14
N GLY A 173 -8.48 1.48 -16.84
CA GLY A 173 -7.03 1.62 -17.00
C GLY A 173 -6.38 0.31 -17.47
N GLY A 174 -5.04 0.30 -17.50
CA GLY A 174 -4.29 -0.80 -18.11
C GLY A 174 -2.77 -0.63 -18.05
N PHE A 175 -2.05 -1.55 -18.67
CA PHE A 175 -0.58 -1.50 -18.72
C PHE A 175 -0.02 -1.93 -20.09
N PRO A 176 1.10 -1.35 -20.53
CA PRO A 176 1.83 -1.80 -21.72
C PRO A 176 2.45 -3.18 -21.50
N THR A 177 2.44 -4.06 -22.50
CA THR A 177 3.01 -5.42 -22.41
C THR A 177 4.53 -5.46 -22.62
N PHE A 178 5.11 -4.43 -23.25
CA PHE A 178 6.52 -4.39 -23.66
C PHE A 178 6.94 -5.57 -24.57
N SER A 179 5.98 -6.18 -25.28
CA SER A 179 6.19 -7.38 -26.10
C SER A 179 6.91 -7.11 -27.42
N GLU A 180 7.13 -5.87 -27.80
CA GLU A 180 7.79 -5.47 -29.04
C GLU A 180 9.23 -6.02 -29.17
N GLU A 181 9.58 -6.46 -30.38
CA GLU A 181 10.87 -7.10 -30.69
C GLU A 181 11.97 -6.11 -31.11
N SER A 182 11.60 -4.94 -31.62
CA SER A 182 12.51 -3.92 -32.14
C SER A 182 12.41 -2.58 -31.40
N LEU A 183 13.38 -1.70 -31.64
CA LEU A 183 13.27 -0.29 -31.23
C LEU A 183 12.02 0.32 -31.88
N LEU A 184 11.10 0.79 -31.03
CA LEU A 184 9.86 1.41 -31.48
C LEU A 184 10.15 2.65 -32.31
N ASN A 185 9.60 2.69 -33.52
CA ASN A 185 9.48 3.85 -34.38
C ASN A 185 8.03 4.37 -34.39
N ASP A 186 7.79 5.48 -35.09
CA ASP A 186 6.48 6.14 -35.09
C ASP A 186 5.38 5.35 -35.84
N GLU A 187 5.76 4.44 -36.73
CA GLU A 187 4.84 3.57 -37.49
C GLU A 187 4.48 2.30 -36.72
N ASP A 188 5.19 1.99 -35.63
CA ASP A 188 4.94 0.82 -34.80
C ASP A 188 3.71 0.99 -33.91
N SER A 189 3.30 -0.11 -33.28
CA SER A 189 2.22 -0.13 -32.28
C SER A 189 2.71 -0.74 -30.97
N ILE A 190 2.19 -0.23 -29.86
CA ILE A 190 2.39 -0.76 -28.52
C ILE A 190 1.16 -1.60 -28.17
N ASN A 191 1.41 -2.85 -27.78
CA ASN A 191 0.38 -3.70 -27.21
C ASN A 191 0.17 -3.34 -25.73
N LEU A 192 -1.08 -3.28 -25.31
CA LEU A 192 -1.46 -3.00 -23.94
C LEU A 192 -2.59 -3.93 -23.49
N ILE A 193 -2.62 -4.21 -22.19
CA ILE A 193 -3.74 -4.88 -21.52
C ILE A 193 -4.63 -3.80 -20.93
N ALA A 194 -5.87 -3.71 -21.39
CA ALA A 194 -6.86 -2.76 -20.89
C ALA A 194 -7.91 -3.49 -20.05
N PHE A 195 -7.97 -3.22 -18.75
CA PHE A 195 -8.92 -3.89 -17.86
C PHE A 195 -10.35 -3.45 -18.12
N LYS A 196 -11.28 -4.39 -18.13
CA LYS A 196 -12.73 -4.13 -18.20
C LYS A 196 -13.23 -3.57 -16.88
N GLU A 197 -14.37 -2.88 -16.94
CA GLU A 197 -15.03 -2.37 -15.74
C GLU A 197 -15.30 -3.49 -14.72
N GLY A 198 -15.09 -3.20 -13.44
CA GLY A 198 -15.23 -4.19 -12.36
C GLY A 198 -14.00 -5.05 -12.09
N TYR A 199 -12.99 -5.07 -12.97
CA TYR A 199 -11.74 -5.83 -12.77
C TYR A 199 -10.56 -4.98 -12.30
N CYS A 200 -10.64 -3.66 -12.48
CA CYS A 200 -9.62 -2.74 -12.04
C CYS A 200 -10.22 -1.42 -11.56
N SER A 201 -9.54 -0.74 -10.63
CA SER A 201 -9.92 0.60 -10.16
C SER A 201 -8.70 1.51 -10.14
N HIS A 202 -8.92 2.79 -10.40
CA HIS A 202 -7.92 3.83 -10.29
C HIS A 202 -8.05 4.55 -8.95
N GLU A 203 -6.92 4.83 -8.29
CA GLU A 203 -6.84 5.58 -7.03
C GLU A 203 -5.60 6.47 -7.07
N GLY A 204 -5.69 7.67 -6.48
CA GLY A 204 -4.50 8.46 -6.17
C GLY A 204 -4.10 8.23 -4.71
N ILE A 205 -2.85 7.84 -4.46
CA ILE A 205 -2.32 7.64 -3.11
C ILE A 205 -1.14 8.59 -2.79
N PRO A 206 -0.98 9.05 -1.55
CA PRO A 206 0.23 9.76 -1.11
C PRO A 206 1.52 8.96 -1.37
N ASP A 207 2.57 9.59 -1.92
CA ASP A 207 3.89 8.97 -2.16
C ASP A 207 4.56 8.45 -0.87
N ILE A 208 4.15 8.98 0.29
CA ILE A 208 4.52 8.48 1.61
C ILE A 208 4.20 6.99 1.78
N HIS A 209 3.13 6.47 1.14
CA HIS A 209 2.82 5.04 1.19
C HIS A 209 3.95 4.17 0.67
N PHE A 210 4.80 4.67 -0.24
CA PHE A 210 5.89 3.89 -0.81
C PHE A 210 6.88 3.44 0.27
N ASN A 211 7.29 4.34 1.15
CA ASN A 211 8.19 4.00 2.26
C ASN A 211 7.49 3.12 3.30
N ALA A 212 6.23 3.42 3.62
CA ALA A 212 5.45 2.64 4.60
C ALA A 212 5.32 1.16 4.23
N GLN A 213 5.31 0.83 2.93
CA GLN A 213 5.26 -0.56 2.49
C GLN A 213 6.57 -1.34 2.73
N PHE A 214 7.67 -0.67 3.08
CA PHE A 214 8.96 -1.28 3.37
C PHE A 214 9.36 -1.25 4.85
N TYR A 215 8.46 -0.87 5.76
CA TYR A 215 8.70 -1.06 7.19
C TYR A 215 8.97 -2.53 7.52
N GLU A 216 9.75 -2.75 8.57
CA GLU A 216 10.14 -4.08 9.02
C GLU A 216 9.21 -4.52 10.15
N TYR A 217 8.51 -5.64 9.93
CA TYR A 217 7.57 -6.22 10.89
C TYR A 217 8.21 -7.45 11.52
N HIS A 218 8.35 -7.42 12.84
CA HIS A 218 8.98 -8.50 13.60
C HIS A 218 7.95 -9.22 14.46
N ASP A 219 8.05 -10.54 14.49
CA ASP A 219 7.27 -11.42 15.39
C ASP A 219 5.73 -11.30 15.28
N PHE A 220 5.24 -10.75 14.16
CA PHE A 220 3.83 -10.78 13.79
C PHE A 220 3.50 -11.98 12.90
N THR A 221 2.26 -12.47 13.00
CA THR A 221 1.67 -13.30 11.95
C THR A 221 1.41 -12.45 10.70
N TRP A 222 1.25 -13.10 9.55
CA TRP A 222 0.93 -12.41 8.30
C TRP A 222 -0.35 -11.57 8.38
N ASP A 223 -1.42 -12.14 8.96
CA ASP A 223 -2.69 -11.41 9.12
C ASP A 223 -2.53 -10.15 9.99
N ASN A 224 -1.71 -10.26 11.05
CA ASN A 224 -1.39 -9.14 11.93
C ASN A 224 -0.53 -8.08 11.21
N GLU A 225 0.42 -8.48 10.38
CA GLU A 225 1.18 -7.54 9.56
C GLU A 225 0.26 -6.78 8.59
N PHE A 226 -0.65 -7.48 7.91
CA PHE A 226 -1.59 -6.86 6.98
C PHE A 226 -2.52 -5.84 7.65
N ILE A 227 -3.07 -6.15 8.82
CA ILE A 227 -3.94 -5.21 9.53
C ILE A 227 -3.18 -3.97 10.04
N ILE A 228 -1.91 -4.13 10.46
CA ILE A 228 -1.05 -2.97 10.81
C ILE A 228 -0.78 -2.12 9.57
N ARG A 229 -0.39 -2.73 8.44
CA ARG A 229 -0.18 -2.00 7.17
C ARG A 229 -1.41 -1.21 6.77
N LYS A 230 -2.59 -1.82 6.88
CA LYS A 230 -3.86 -1.16 6.60
C LYS A 230 -4.12 0.02 7.54
N ALA A 231 -3.81 -0.11 8.84
CA ALA A 231 -3.93 1.00 9.78
C ALA A 231 -2.96 2.15 9.44
N ILE A 232 -1.71 1.84 9.09
CA ILE A 232 -0.73 2.84 8.63
C ILE A 232 -1.22 3.53 7.35
N ASN A 233 -1.80 2.77 6.41
CA ASN A 233 -2.38 3.35 5.21
C ASN A 233 -3.51 4.33 5.53
N GLU A 234 -4.40 3.96 6.46
CA GLU A 234 -5.48 4.84 6.93
C GLU A 234 -4.94 6.10 7.62
N VAL A 235 -3.85 5.97 8.40
CA VAL A 235 -3.11 7.11 8.97
C VAL A 235 -2.62 8.06 7.89
N ILE A 236 -1.94 7.53 6.87
CA ILE A 236 -1.40 8.33 5.75
C ILE A 236 -2.53 9.02 4.97
N ARG A 237 -3.65 8.33 4.72
CA ARG A 237 -4.82 8.92 4.02
C ARG A 237 -5.48 10.05 4.80
N SER A 238 -5.48 9.98 6.13
CA SER A 238 -6.32 10.85 6.96
C SER A 238 -5.59 12.01 7.64
N PHE A 239 -4.28 11.94 7.89
CA PHE A 239 -3.62 12.95 8.73
C PHE A 239 -3.66 14.37 8.11
N SER A 240 -3.52 14.46 6.78
CA SER A 240 -3.46 15.75 6.09
C SER A 240 -4.75 16.56 6.18
N SER A 241 -5.90 15.89 6.25
CA SER A 241 -7.22 16.49 6.42
C SER A 241 -7.65 16.61 7.89
N SER A 242 -6.82 16.14 8.85
CA SER A 242 -7.14 16.22 10.27
C SER A 242 -7.30 17.67 10.72
N PRO A 243 -8.43 18.04 11.38
CA PRO A 243 -8.64 19.37 11.93
C PRO A 243 -7.95 19.55 13.30
N PHE A 244 -7.42 18.46 13.89
CA PHE A 244 -6.81 18.45 15.22
C PHE A 244 -5.29 18.68 15.20
N LEU A 245 -4.69 18.51 14.03
CA LEU A 245 -3.28 18.74 13.78
C LEU A 245 -3.08 20.09 13.08
N LYS A 246 -2.09 20.85 13.55
CA LYS A 246 -1.61 22.06 12.87
C LYS A 246 -0.71 21.68 11.68
N ASP A 247 -0.47 22.62 10.78
CA ASP A 247 0.33 22.35 9.57
C ASP A 247 1.78 21.98 9.90
N ASP A 248 2.39 22.57 10.92
CA ASP A 248 3.73 22.19 11.41
C ASP A 248 3.75 20.77 12.00
N GLU A 249 2.69 20.40 12.73
CA GLU A 249 2.50 19.04 13.26
C GLU A 249 2.30 18.01 12.12
N LYS A 250 1.55 18.36 11.07
CA LYS A 250 1.35 17.53 9.86
C LYS A 250 2.63 17.34 9.06
N LEU A 251 3.44 18.39 8.92
CA LEU A 251 4.75 18.33 8.27
C LEU A 251 5.71 17.42 9.05
N ALA A 252 5.75 17.55 10.38
CA ALA A 252 6.58 16.68 11.23
C ALA A 252 6.13 15.21 11.14
N LEU A 253 4.82 14.95 11.16
CA LEU A 253 4.26 13.61 10.96
C LEU A 253 4.60 13.03 9.58
N THR A 254 4.58 13.85 8.54
CA THR A 254 4.98 13.45 7.17
C THR A 254 6.42 12.92 7.15
N GLU A 255 7.35 13.60 7.81
CA GLU A 255 8.75 13.18 7.88
C GLU A 255 8.93 11.92 8.76
N ALA A 256 8.17 11.80 9.84
CA ALA A 256 8.14 10.58 10.65
C ALA A 256 7.66 9.36 9.83
N LEU A 257 6.58 9.51 9.04
CA LEU A 257 6.06 8.45 8.17
C LEU A 257 7.01 8.10 7.01
N LYS A 258 7.93 8.99 6.62
CA LYS A 258 8.97 8.66 5.62
C LYS A 258 10.15 7.89 6.21
N THR A 259 10.28 7.84 7.53
CA THR A 259 11.40 7.17 8.21
C THR A 259 11.25 5.65 8.12
N ASN A 260 12.36 4.92 7.99
CA ASN A 260 12.35 3.46 8.03
C ASN A 260 12.01 2.96 9.44
N MET A 261 10.84 2.36 9.59
CA MET A 261 10.33 1.92 10.90
C MET A 261 10.52 0.44 11.14
N LEU A 262 10.82 0.11 12.39
CA LEU A 262 10.78 -1.25 12.93
C LEU A 262 9.53 -1.38 13.81
N ILE A 263 8.63 -2.30 13.44
CA ILE A 263 7.36 -2.53 14.13
C ILE A 263 7.42 -3.87 14.87
N TYR A 264 7.18 -3.84 16.18
CA TYR A 264 7.23 -5.01 17.06
C TYR A 264 5.92 -5.20 17.84
N PRO A 265 5.63 -6.41 18.34
CA PRO A 265 4.60 -6.58 19.35
C PRO A 265 5.01 -5.87 20.65
N GLU A 266 4.04 -5.21 21.28
CA GLU A 266 4.18 -4.74 22.66
C GLU A 266 3.98 -5.92 23.62
N THR A 267 4.86 -6.02 24.62
CA THR A 267 4.86 -7.11 25.61
C THR A 267 4.28 -6.70 26.95
N ASP A 268 4.23 -5.40 27.25
CA ASP A 268 3.53 -4.89 28.43
C ASP A 268 2.01 -4.88 28.17
N PRO A 269 1.22 -5.72 28.88
CA PRO A 269 -0.22 -5.78 28.67
C PRO A 269 -0.96 -4.50 29.09
N THR A 270 -0.30 -3.58 29.81
CA THR A 270 -0.86 -2.30 30.25
C THR A 270 -0.73 -1.20 29.21
N LEU A 271 0.08 -1.42 28.17
CA LEU A 271 0.31 -0.45 27.10
C LEU A 271 -0.39 -0.89 25.82
N ASN A 272 -0.96 0.09 25.12
CA ASN A 272 -1.51 -0.10 23.77
C ASN A 272 -0.41 -0.08 22.71
N GLY A 273 0.66 0.67 22.96
CA GLY A 273 1.82 0.79 22.10
C GLY A 273 2.89 1.67 22.75
N GLY A 274 3.96 1.89 22.01
CA GLY A 274 5.04 2.79 22.41
C GLY A 274 5.98 3.09 21.24
N ALA A 275 6.71 4.20 21.36
CA ALA A 275 7.68 4.63 20.35
C ALA A 275 9.01 5.03 20.99
N LEU A 276 10.11 4.59 20.37
CA LEU A 276 11.47 4.99 20.74
C LEU A 276 12.35 5.04 19.49
N GLY A 277 12.75 6.25 19.07
CA GLY A 277 13.50 6.44 17.84
C GLY A 277 12.69 5.98 16.63
N ASN A 278 13.23 5.05 15.83
CA ASN A 278 12.54 4.46 14.68
C ASN A 278 11.85 3.13 14.99
N LYS A 279 11.61 2.83 16.27
CA LYS A 279 10.90 1.64 16.73
C LYS A 279 9.52 2.00 17.23
N ILE A 280 8.50 1.29 16.77
CA ILE A 280 7.14 1.32 17.30
C ILE A 280 6.77 -0.08 17.83
N THR A 281 6.14 -0.15 18.99
CA THR A 281 5.50 -1.36 19.54
C THR A 281 3.99 -1.20 19.52
N LEU A 282 3.26 -2.30 19.24
CA LEU A 282 1.79 -2.32 19.21
C LEU A 282 1.24 -3.55 19.94
N ASN A 283 0.27 -3.35 20.82
CA ASN A 283 -0.41 -4.43 21.54
C ASN A 283 -1.69 -4.83 20.81
N LEU A 284 -1.56 -5.66 19.78
CA LEU A 284 -2.71 -6.05 18.94
C LEU A 284 -3.80 -6.81 19.71
N ASN A 285 -3.45 -7.58 20.74
CA ASN A 285 -4.43 -8.30 21.55
C ASN A 285 -5.38 -7.32 22.24
N THR A 286 -4.84 -6.26 22.83
CA THR A 286 -5.65 -5.21 23.45
C THR A 286 -6.42 -4.41 22.40
N LEU A 287 -5.72 -3.92 21.37
CA LEU A 287 -6.30 -3.02 20.38
C LEU A 287 -7.45 -3.68 19.60
N LEU A 288 -7.25 -4.90 19.10
CA LEU A 288 -8.23 -5.59 18.25
C LEU A 288 -9.37 -6.26 19.01
N SER A 289 -9.28 -6.38 20.34
CA SER A 289 -10.34 -6.98 21.16
C SER A 289 -11.54 -6.06 21.38
N SER A 290 -11.42 -4.76 21.09
CA SER A 290 -12.50 -3.79 21.25
C SER A 290 -13.50 -3.83 20.07
N ASN A 291 -14.74 -3.39 20.31
CA ASN A 291 -15.77 -3.29 19.27
C ASN A 291 -15.35 -2.39 18.08
N ASN A 292 -14.38 -1.48 18.30
CA ASN A 292 -13.81 -0.58 17.30
C ASN A 292 -12.30 -0.84 17.11
N GLY A 293 -11.88 -2.10 17.15
CA GLY A 293 -10.45 -2.44 17.26
C GLY A 293 -9.55 -1.91 16.14
N PHE A 294 -10.05 -1.82 14.91
CA PHE A 294 -9.29 -1.20 13.83
C PHE A 294 -9.12 0.31 14.01
N THR A 295 -10.15 1.00 14.52
CA THR A 295 -10.08 2.43 14.86
C THR A 295 -9.07 2.67 15.98
N GLU A 296 -9.09 1.87 17.05
CA GLU A 296 -8.10 1.98 18.12
C GLU A 296 -6.68 1.71 17.60
N LEU A 297 -6.50 0.75 16.70
CA LEU A 297 -5.22 0.53 16.03
C LEU A 297 -4.76 1.76 15.23
N CYS A 298 -5.65 2.42 14.48
CA CYS A 298 -5.32 3.65 13.76
C CYS A 298 -4.94 4.80 14.71
N ARG A 299 -5.68 4.95 15.82
CA ARG A 299 -5.42 5.95 16.87
C ARG A 299 -4.05 5.74 17.50
N THR A 300 -3.76 4.53 17.96
CA THR A 300 -2.45 4.21 18.52
C THR A 300 -1.35 4.37 17.48
N THR A 301 -1.58 3.96 16.23
CA THR A 301 -0.58 4.12 15.17
C THR A 301 -0.21 5.60 14.96
N ILE A 302 -1.19 6.50 14.77
CA ILE A 302 -0.88 7.93 14.58
C ILE A 302 -0.26 8.54 15.83
N HIS A 303 -0.67 8.11 17.02
CA HIS A 303 -0.08 8.53 18.30
C HIS A 303 1.41 8.21 18.35
N GLU A 304 1.78 6.96 18.08
CA GLU A 304 3.19 6.53 18.11
C GLU A 304 4.02 7.24 17.04
N PHE A 305 3.46 7.50 15.86
CA PHE A 305 4.16 8.32 14.86
C PHE A 305 4.36 9.78 15.29
N MET A 306 3.47 10.36 16.10
CA MET A 306 3.72 11.69 16.66
C MET A 306 4.88 11.68 17.66
N HIS A 307 5.10 10.59 18.39
CA HIS A 307 6.30 10.42 19.19
C HIS A 307 7.56 10.33 18.35
N VAL A 308 7.52 9.59 17.23
CA VAL A 308 8.62 9.55 16.24
C VAL A 308 8.88 10.94 15.65
N ALA A 309 7.84 11.75 15.44
CA ALA A 309 7.94 13.14 14.99
C ALA A 309 8.51 14.11 16.06
N GLY A 310 8.85 13.61 17.25
CA GLY A 310 9.50 14.38 18.32
C GLY A 310 8.55 15.00 19.34
N TYR A 311 7.26 14.70 19.27
CA TYR A 311 6.28 15.17 20.26
C TYR A 311 6.18 14.23 21.45
N SER A 312 5.77 14.77 22.60
CA SER A 312 5.60 14.00 23.83
C SER A 312 4.39 14.48 24.62
N HIS A 313 4.06 13.72 25.65
CA HIS A 313 3.09 14.12 26.66
C HIS A 313 3.61 13.73 28.04
N ILE A 314 3.05 14.35 29.07
CA ILE A 314 3.36 13.97 30.46
C ILE A 314 2.82 12.57 30.77
N ASN A 315 3.26 11.97 31.88
CA ASN A 315 2.70 10.69 32.32
C ASN A 315 1.22 10.84 32.69
N LYS A 316 0.41 9.85 32.30
CA LYS A 316 -1.00 9.78 32.68
C LYS A 316 -1.11 9.50 34.18
N LEU A 317 -1.87 10.33 34.89
CA LEU A 317 -2.32 10.04 36.25
C LEU A 317 -3.72 9.41 36.20
N ASP A 318 -4.06 8.54 37.15
CA ASP A 318 -5.38 7.90 37.22
C ASP A 318 -6.53 8.92 37.26
N SER A 319 -6.29 10.05 37.93
CA SER A 319 -7.25 11.17 37.99
C SER A 319 -7.57 11.80 36.64
N PHE A 320 -6.76 11.55 35.60
CA PHE A 320 -6.97 12.11 34.27
C PHE A 320 -8.04 11.37 33.47
N GLN A 321 -8.41 10.14 33.87
CA GLN A 321 -9.38 9.33 33.13
C GLN A 321 -10.73 10.04 32.97
N ASN A 322 -11.16 10.82 33.96
CA ASN A 322 -12.42 11.58 33.95
C ASN A 322 -12.45 12.73 32.93
N TYR A 323 -11.31 13.05 32.30
CA TYR A 323 -11.17 14.14 31.33
C TYR A 323 -10.76 13.63 29.95
N ALA A 324 -10.87 12.31 29.71
CA ALA A 324 -10.59 11.70 28.42
C ALA A 324 -11.37 12.43 27.31
N GLY A 325 -10.64 12.79 26.26
CA GLY A 325 -11.23 13.40 25.08
C GLY A 325 -11.50 14.90 25.12
N CYS A 326 -11.13 15.61 26.19
CA CYS A 326 -11.21 17.07 26.20
C CYS A 326 -10.35 17.71 25.09
N GLY A 327 -9.27 17.03 24.68
CA GLY A 327 -8.43 17.45 23.54
C GLY A 327 -9.12 17.38 22.18
N CYS A 328 -10.06 16.47 21.98
CA CYS A 328 -10.81 16.35 20.72
C CYS A 328 -12.03 17.25 20.69
N THR A 329 -12.65 17.53 21.84
CA THR A 329 -13.89 18.33 21.90
C THR A 329 -13.63 19.83 22.08
N GLY A 330 -12.42 20.21 22.51
CA GLY A 330 -12.10 21.58 22.90
C GLY A 330 -12.80 22.04 24.19
N LEU A 331 -13.53 21.15 24.88
CA LEU A 331 -14.21 21.43 26.14
C LEU A 331 -13.22 21.34 27.30
N THR A 332 -12.60 22.47 27.62
CA THR A 332 -11.49 22.56 28.59
C THR A 332 -11.88 23.21 29.91
N VAL A 333 -13.11 23.73 30.03
CA VAL A 333 -13.59 24.40 31.23
C VAL A 333 -13.71 23.41 32.39
N GLY A 334 -13.06 23.71 33.51
CA GLY A 334 -13.08 22.87 34.71
C GLY A 334 -12.11 21.69 34.68
N VAL A 335 -11.34 21.50 33.60
CA VAL A 335 -10.31 20.45 33.50
C VAL A 335 -9.06 20.90 34.27
N PRO A 336 -8.53 20.08 35.21
CA PRO A 336 -7.27 20.37 35.88
C PRO A 336 -6.13 20.59 34.88
N LEU A 337 -5.23 21.53 35.16
CA LEU A 337 -4.17 21.93 34.22
C LEU A 337 -3.30 20.76 33.74
N GLU A 338 -2.99 19.79 34.60
CA GLU A 338 -2.18 18.63 34.23
C GLU A 338 -2.96 17.67 33.32
N ALA A 339 -4.23 17.40 33.62
CA ALA A 339 -5.10 16.61 32.74
C ALA A 339 -5.26 17.30 31.38
N LEU A 340 -5.38 18.63 31.37
CA LEU A 340 -5.42 19.42 30.14
C LEU A 340 -4.12 19.25 29.34
N LYS A 341 -2.95 19.46 29.97
CA LYS A 341 -1.64 19.27 29.32
C LYS A 341 -1.46 17.88 28.73
N TYR A 342 -1.95 16.85 29.42
CA TYR A 342 -1.95 15.49 28.92
C TYR A 342 -2.85 15.37 27.69
N TRP A 343 -4.17 15.54 27.85
CA TRP A 343 -5.16 15.26 26.80
C TRP A 343 -5.10 16.20 25.59
N THR A 344 -4.50 17.39 25.70
CA THR A 344 -4.27 18.30 24.55
C THR A 344 -2.86 18.19 23.97
N SER A 345 -2.04 17.23 24.42
CA SER A 345 -0.75 16.95 23.82
C SER A 345 -0.90 16.50 22.37
N VAL A 346 0.15 16.70 21.57
CA VAL A 346 0.08 16.44 20.13
C VAL A 346 -0.22 14.97 19.79
N PRO A 347 0.41 13.96 20.43
CA PRO A 347 0.07 12.56 20.18
C PRO A 347 -1.41 12.24 20.46
N LEU A 348 -1.96 12.70 21.59
CA LEU A 348 -3.36 12.46 21.95
C LEU A 348 -4.36 13.24 21.08
N LYS A 349 -4.02 14.47 20.65
CA LYS A 349 -4.82 15.19 19.66
C LYS A 349 -4.85 14.48 18.31
N ALA A 350 -3.74 13.85 17.92
CA ALA A 350 -3.65 13.15 16.63
C ALA A 350 -4.64 11.99 16.55
N GLU A 351 -4.87 11.29 17.67
CA GLU A 351 -5.86 10.21 17.76
C GLU A 351 -7.28 10.66 17.37
N CYS A 352 -7.64 11.91 17.64
CA CYS A 352 -8.95 12.49 17.32
C CYS A 352 -9.26 12.45 15.81
N THR A 353 -8.26 12.26 14.96
CA THR A 353 -8.42 12.07 13.51
C THR A 353 -9.35 10.90 13.18
N PHE A 354 -9.39 9.85 14.02
CA PHE A 354 -10.16 8.62 13.77
C PHE A 354 -11.46 8.52 14.58
N GLY A 355 -12.01 9.66 15.01
CA GLY A 355 -13.33 9.75 15.63
C GLY A 355 -13.34 10.58 16.92
N ASN A 356 -14.53 11.06 17.27
CA ASN A 356 -14.80 11.65 18.57
C ASN A 356 -14.74 10.55 19.62
N VAL A 357 -13.70 10.58 20.46
CA VAL A 357 -13.60 10.05 21.81
C VAL A 357 -14.90 9.39 22.31
N GLN A 358 -14.88 8.06 22.38
CA GLN A 358 -15.58 7.24 23.37
C GLN A 358 -17.01 7.68 23.71
N SER A 359 -17.99 7.24 22.91
CA SER A 359 -19.39 7.26 23.33
C SER A 359 -19.78 6.12 24.30
N ASP A 360 -18.85 5.25 24.71
CA ASP A 360 -19.24 3.97 25.33
C ASP A 360 -18.97 3.85 26.84
N HIS A 361 -18.56 4.92 27.53
CA HIS A 361 -18.53 4.94 29.00
C HIS A 361 -19.10 6.24 29.57
N ILE A 362 -20.43 6.35 29.57
CA ILE A 362 -21.21 7.04 30.61
C ILE A 362 -21.89 5.96 31.45
#